data_AF-A0A971L735-F1
#
_entry.id   AF-A0A971L735-F1
#
_cell.length_a   1.000
_cell.length_b   1.000
_cell.length_c   1.000
_cell.angle_alpha   90.00
_cell.angle_beta   90.00
_cell.angle_gamma   90.00
#
_symmetry.space_group_name_H-M   'P 1'
#
loop_
_entity.id
_entity.type
_entity.pdbx_description
1 polymer ?
#
loop_
_entity_poly.entity_id
_entity_poly.type
_entity_poly.pdbx_seq_one_letter_code
_entity_poly.pdbx_strand_id
1 'polypeptide(L)'
;DIHPAKYRDQFRRRVERGQCNHRPYLGCREFSAFFGPVISTDKPILHTENLGRMLLDLKYDGDSSGAGKPIFFDARLENGILTVPQEFYEEIGR
;
A
#
# COMPACT_ATOMS: atom_id res chain seq x y z
N ASP A 1 -1.19 -4.57 25.44
CA ASP A 1 -2.60 -4.58 24.98
C ASP A 1 -2.76 -3.96 23.60
N ILE A 2 -2.57 -4.76 22.56
CA ILE A 2 -3.04 -4.42 21.22
C ILE A 2 -4.46 -4.97 21.13
N HIS A 3 -5.44 -4.13 20.80
CA HIS A 3 -6.81 -4.57 20.51
C HIS A 3 -7.06 -4.46 18.99
N PRO A 4 -6.71 -5.48 18.19
CA PRO A 4 -6.82 -5.42 16.73
C PRO A 4 -8.24 -5.05 16.25
N ALA A 5 -9.27 -5.57 16.93
CA ALA A 5 -10.66 -5.26 16.61
C ALA A 5 -10.96 -3.75 16.75
N LYS A 6 -10.54 -3.13 17.86
CA LYS A 6 -10.72 -1.69 18.11
C LYS A 6 -10.06 -0.84 17.00
N TYR A 7 -8.85 -1.19 16.59
CA TYR A 7 -8.12 -0.43 15.56
C TYR A 7 -8.72 -0.65 14.17
N ARG A 8 -9.08 -1.88 13.82
CA ARG A 8 -9.76 -2.21 12.57
C ARG A 8 -11.09 -1.47 12.44
N ASP A 9 -11.88 -1.40 13.50
CA ASP A 9 -13.19 -0.75 13.47
C ASP A 9 -13.05 0.79 13.40
N GLN A 10 -12.01 1.37 14.02
CA GLN A 10 -11.66 2.78 13.82
C GLN A 10 -11.26 3.07 12.37
N PHE A 11 -10.45 2.21 11.75
CA PHE A 11 -10.06 2.34 10.35
C PHE A 11 -11.28 2.29 9.43
N ARG A 12 -12.16 1.30 9.58
CA ARG A 12 -13.38 1.16 8.77
C ARG A 12 -14.27 2.40 8.83
N ARG A 13 -14.57 2.93 10.02
CA ARG A 13 -15.36 4.17 10.17
C ARG A 13 -14.71 5.38 9.50
N ARG A 14 -13.37 5.44 9.48
CA ARG A 14 -12.64 6.51 8.81
C ARG A 14 -12.72 6.37 7.29
N VAL A 15 -12.59 5.17 6.75
CA VAL A 15 -12.77 4.87 5.31
C VAL A 15 -14.18 5.23 4.86
N GLU A 16 -15.21 4.80 5.59
CA GLU A 16 -16.62 5.10 5.27
C GLU A 16 -16.92 6.60 5.22
N ARG A 17 -16.24 7.40 6.06
CA ARG A 17 -16.46 8.85 6.17
C ARG A 17 -15.44 9.68 5.39
N GLY A 18 -14.49 9.06 4.69
CA GLY A 18 -13.37 9.75 4.04
C GLY A 18 -12.47 10.54 5.01
N GLN A 19 -12.41 10.15 6.29
CA GLN A 19 -11.66 10.84 7.33
C GLN A 19 -10.21 10.35 7.42
N CYS A 20 -9.26 11.27 7.48
CA CYS A 20 -7.84 10.98 7.61
C CYS A 20 -7.17 11.99 8.55
N ASN A 21 -6.05 11.60 9.17
CA ASN A 21 -5.23 12.54 9.95
C ASN A 21 -4.51 13.51 9.00
N HIS A 22 -3.86 12.95 7.98
CA HIS A 22 -3.27 13.69 6.88
C HIS A 22 -3.90 13.22 5.58
N ARG A 23 -4.16 14.17 4.66
CA ARG A 23 -4.65 13.87 3.32
C ARG A 23 -3.64 12.94 2.63
N PRO A 24 -4.02 11.72 2.21
CA PRO A 24 -3.12 10.86 1.45
C PRO A 24 -2.82 11.47 0.07
N TYR A 25 -1.76 11.00 -0.55
CA TYR A 25 -1.28 11.48 -1.84
C TYR A 25 -0.77 10.35 -2.73
N LEU A 26 -0.89 10.52 -4.04
CA LEU A 26 -0.38 9.58 -5.06
C LEU A 26 1.08 9.94 -5.39
N GLY A 27 2.01 9.42 -4.58
CA GLY A 27 3.45 9.67 -4.74
C GLY A 27 3.90 10.99 -4.12
N CYS A 28 3.49 12.12 -4.69
CA CYS A 28 3.92 13.47 -4.27
C CYS A 28 2.78 14.28 -3.64
N ARG A 29 3.10 15.24 -2.76
CA ARG A 29 2.12 15.99 -1.95
C ARG A 29 1.14 16.84 -2.77
N GLU A 30 1.54 17.18 -3.99
CA GLU A 30 0.77 17.92 -4.98
C GLU A 30 -0.44 17.11 -5.49
N PHE A 31 -0.36 15.78 -5.43
CA PHE A 31 -1.38 14.86 -5.95
C PHE A 31 -2.22 14.27 -4.82
N SER A 32 -3.13 15.08 -4.28
CA SER A 32 -4.05 14.65 -3.22
C SER A 32 -4.90 13.44 -3.66
N ALA A 33 -4.99 12.44 -2.79
CA ALA A 33 -5.77 11.23 -3.01
C ALA A 33 -7.10 11.28 -2.23
N PHE A 34 -8.16 10.83 -2.89
CA PHE A 34 -9.45 10.52 -2.27
C PHE A 34 -9.59 9.01 -2.12
N PHE A 35 -10.29 8.58 -1.08
CA PHE A 35 -10.51 7.16 -0.79
C PHE A 35 -11.91 6.98 -0.20
N GLY A 36 -12.42 5.76 -0.31
CA GLY A 36 -13.74 5.37 0.18
C GLY A 36 -13.87 3.85 0.26
N PRO A 37 -15.05 3.36 0.67
CA PRO A 37 -15.34 1.93 0.63
C PRO A 37 -15.35 1.41 -0.81
N VAL A 38 -14.96 0.16 -1.00
CA VAL A 38 -15.13 -0.56 -2.27
C VAL A 38 -16.62 -0.64 -2.58
N ILE A 39 -16.99 -0.30 -3.82
CA ILE A 39 -18.36 -0.41 -4.31
C ILE A 39 -18.50 -1.66 -5.18
N SER A 40 -19.72 -2.19 -5.30
CA SER A 40 -19.98 -3.44 -6.04
C SER A 40 -19.60 -3.40 -7.52
N THR A 41 -19.38 -2.20 -8.07
CA THR A 41 -18.99 -1.99 -9.46
C THR A 41 -17.48 -1.91 -9.66
N ASP A 42 -16.68 -1.84 -8.61
CA ASP A 42 -15.22 -1.83 -8.71
C ASP A 42 -14.74 -3.17 -9.27
N LYS A 43 -14.09 -3.13 -10.43
CA LYS A 43 -13.55 -4.32 -11.11
C LYS A 43 -12.15 -4.02 -11.62
N PRO A 44 -11.22 -5.00 -11.56
CA PRO A 44 -9.94 -4.89 -12.23
C PRO A 44 -10.12 -4.63 -13.73
N ILE A 45 -9.17 -3.89 -14.32
CA ILE A 45 -9.09 -3.74 -15.77
C ILE A 45 -8.68 -5.07 -16.41
N LEU A 46 -9.18 -5.38 -17.60
CA LEU A 46 -8.78 -6.59 -18.33
C LEU A 46 -7.45 -6.35 -19.06
N HIS A 47 -6.36 -6.26 -18.30
CA HIS A 47 -5.02 -5.97 -18.81
C HIS A 47 -3.99 -6.88 -18.16
N THR A 48 -3.13 -7.51 -18.97
CA THR A 48 -1.99 -8.32 -18.51
C THR A 48 -0.73 -7.73 -19.10
N GLU A 49 0.25 -7.44 -18.24
CA GLU A 49 1.49 -6.79 -18.63
C GLU A 49 2.64 -7.17 -17.68
N ASN A 50 3.82 -7.38 -18.24
CA ASN A 50 5.04 -7.44 -17.47
C ASN A 50 5.56 -6.00 -17.26
N LEU A 51 5.40 -5.47 -16.05
CA LEU A 51 5.84 -4.12 -15.69
C LEU A 51 7.35 -4.06 -15.41
N GLY A 52 8.00 -5.21 -15.28
CA GLY A 52 9.41 -5.32 -14.96
C GLY A 52 9.71 -4.98 -13.50
N ARG A 53 10.95 -4.56 -13.25
CA ARG A 53 11.45 -4.30 -11.89
C ARG A 53 10.79 -3.04 -11.31
N MET A 54 10.06 -3.18 -10.21
CA MET A 54 9.40 -2.08 -9.50
C MET A 54 9.84 -2.01 -8.03
N LEU A 55 9.79 -0.81 -7.46
CA LEU A 55 10.04 -0.59 -6.03
C LEU A 55 8.94 -1.28 -5.22
N LEU A 56 9.32 -2.15 -4.29
CA LEU A 56 8.44 -2.74 -3.29
C LEU A 56 8.28 -1.80 -2.10
N ASP A 57 9.41 -1.52 -1.43
CA ASP A 57 9.45 -0.72 -0.20
C ASP A 57 10.88 -0.28 0.14
N LEU A 58 11.01 0.50 1.21
CA LEU A 58 12.29 0.90 1.80
C LEU A 58 12.54 0.11 3.08
N LYS A 59 13.69 -0.57 3.13
CA LYS A 59 14.27 -1.16 4.34
C LYS A 59 15.07 -0.10 5.09
N TYR A 60 14.57 0.32 6.23
CA TYR A 60 15.25 1.31 7.07
C TYR A 60 16.25 0.65 8.01
N ASP A 61 17.41 1.26 8.16
CA ASP A 61 18.38 0.85 9.17
C ASP A 61 17.87 1.28 10.57
N GLY A 62 18.07 0.43 11.58
CA GLY A 62 17.62 0.67 12.96
C GLY A 62 18.44 1.71 13.73
N ASP A 63 19.33 2.44 13.05
CA ASP A 63 20.35 3.33 13.61
C ASP A 63 19.91 4.80 13.72
N SER A 64 18.60 5.06 13.62
CA SER A 64 18.00 6.41 13.65
C SER A 64 18.47 7.38 12.56
N SER A 65 19.29 6.94 11.60
CA SER A 65 19.78 7.77 10.50
C SER A 65 18.65 8.19 9.53
N GLY A 66 17.57 7.42 9.50
CA GLY A 66 16.49 7.57 8.52
C GLY A 66 16.88 7.09 7.11
N ALA A 67 18.04 6.45 6.94
CA ALA A 67 18.46 5.89 5.66
C ALA A 67 17.59 4.68 5.30
N GLY A 68 16.98 4.72 4.11
CA GLY A 68 16.15 3.65 3.56
C GLY A 68 16.82 3.03 2.33
N LYS A 69 17.05 1.71 2.36
CA LYS A 69 17.53 0.93 1.21
C LYS A 69 16.34 0.43 0.39
N PRO A 70 16.28 0.71 -0.91
CA PRO A 70 15.16 0.28 -1.73
C PRO A 70 15.21 -1.21 -2.02
N ILE A 71 14.09 -1.89 -1.76
CA ILE A 71 13.85 -3.28 -2.13
C ILE A 71 12.95 -3.29 -3.36
N PHE A 72 13.27 -4.16 -4.31
CA PHE A 72 12.58 -4.26 -5.59
C PHE A 72 12.05 -5.66 -5.81
N PHE A 73 11.00 -5.78 -6.61
CA PHE A 73 10.46 -7.05 -7.08
C PHE A 73 10.13 -6.96 -8.58
N ASP A 74 10.03 -8.12 -9.22
CA ASP A 74 9.61 -8.20 -10.63
C ASP A 74 8.08 -8.17 -10.69
N ALA A 75 7.53 -7.01 -11.02
CA ALA A 75 6.11 -6.75 -11.03
C ALA A 75 5.46 -7.24 -12.33
N ARG A 76 4.34 -7.93 -12.18
CA ARG A 76 3.53 -8.40 -13.29
C ARG A 76 2.05 -8.22 -12.95
N LEU A 77 1.34 -7.60 -13.88
CA LEU A 77 -0.10 -7.44 -13.83
C LEU A 77 -0.74 -8.62 -14.55
N GLU A 78 -1.68 -9.30 -13.90
CA GLU A 78 -2.47 -10.38 -14.48
C GLU A 78 -3.96 -10.05 -14.39
N ASN A 79 -4.61 -9.83 -15.52
CA ASN A 79 -6.02 -9.40 -15.60
C ASN A 79 -6.34 -8.24 -14.64
N GLY A 80 -5.48 -7.22 -14.61
CA GLY A 80 -5.63 -6.03 -13.77
C GLY A 80 -5.24 -6.23 -12.31
N ILE A 81 -4.72 -7.39 -11.92
CA ILE A 81 -4.32 -7.71 -10.55
C ILE A 81 -2.78 -7.76 -10.46
N LEU A 82 -2.22 -6.96 -9.56
CA LEU A 82 -0.80 -7.01 -9.20
C LEU A 82 -0.68 -7.74 -7.86
N THR A 83 -0.15 -8.96 -7.86
CA THR A 83 0.13 -9.70 -6.63
C THR A 83 1.46 -9.23 -6.06
N VAL A 84 1.43 -8.64 -4.87
CA VAL A 84 2.64 -8.22 -4.16
C VAL A 84 3.12 -9.37 -3.27
N PRO A 85 4.34 -9.92 -3.50
CA PRO A 85 4.80 -11.10 -2.77
C PRO A 85 5.07 -10.75 -1.29
N GLN A 86 4.48 -11.53 -0.39
CA GLN A 86 4.46 -11.22 1.04
C GLN A 86 5.79 -11.54 1.73
N GLU A 87 6.53 -12.51 1.20
CA GLU A 87 7.83 -12.95 1.67
C GLU A 87 8.87 -11.82 1.76
N PHE A 88 8.76 -10.80 0.91
CA PHE A 88 9.67 -9.65 0.98
C PHE A 88 9.37 -8.72 2.17
N TYR A 89 8.15 -8.74 2.71
CA TYR A 89 7.83 -7.96 3.92
C TYR A 89 8.54 -8.53 5.15
N GLU A 90 8.70 -9.84 5.23
CA GLU A 90 9.50 -10.50 6.27
C GLU A 90 10.97 -10.07 6.20
N GLU A 91 11.54 -9.95 4.99
CA GLU A 91 12.94 -9.55 4.77
C GLU A 91 13.25 -8.11 5.23
N ILE A 92 12.25 -7.23 5.15
CA ILE A 92 12.36 -5.83 5.60
C ILE A 92 11.84 -5.60 7.02
N GLY A 93 11.44 -6.68 7.72
CA GLY A 93 11.00 -6.64 9.11
C GLY A 93 9.61 -6.03 9.32
N ARG A 94 8.68 -6.28 8.40
CA ARG A 94 7.27 -5.86 8.49
C ARG A 94 6.31 -7.03 8.62
#